data_AF-A0A0S7XWL3-F1
#
_entry.id   AF-A0A0S7XWL3-F1
#
_cell.length_a   1.000
_cell.length_b   1.000
_cell.length_c   1.000
_cell.angle_alpha   90.00
_cell.angle_beta   90.00
_cell.angle_gamma   90.00
#
_symmetry.space_group_name_H-M   'P 1'
#
loop_
_entity.id
_entity.type
_entity.pdbx_description
1 polymer ?
#
loop_
_entity_poly.entity_id
_entity_poly.type
_entity_poly.pdbx_seq_one_letter_code
_entity_poly.pdbx_strand_id
1 'polypeptide(L)'
;MAGRKKKFQTEEEMQDAIDKYFKSVDWTPSRDEEGRPIPFMNAPTITELALALGFADRRSLYDYLKKDVYTHTIKSAISKIESLHEKNLISGRPSTGSIFWLKNVGWQDKTEAEEKQDEIYLNVKALSDRLGVSDNIDYDGKNE
;
A
#
# COMPACT_ATOMS: atom_id res chain seq x y z
N MET A 1 1.97 21.39 24.93
CA MET A 1 2.46 21.08 23.57
C MET A 1 1.30 21.29 22.61
N ALA A 2 1.27 22.38 21.85
CA ALA A 2 0.25 22.58 20.82
C ALA A 2 0.66 21.78 19.57
N GLY A 3 -0.10 20.74 19.22
CA GLY A 3 0.15 19.94 18.03
C GLY A 3 0.05 20.78 16.75
N ARG A 4 0.86 20.44 15.74
CA ARG A 4 0.80 21.07 14.42
C ARG A 4 -0.64 21.02 13.89
N LYS A 5 -1.17 22.18 13.46
CA LYS A 5 -2.53 22.27 12.90
C LYS A 5 -2.69 21.28 11.74
N LYS A 6 -3.84 20.57 11.70
CA LYS A 6 -4.16 19.66 10.60
C LYS A 6 -4.23 20.45 9.28
N LYS A 7 -3.62 19.93 8.22
CA LYS A 7 -3.70 20.45 6.85
C LYS A 7 -5.11 20.41 6.28
N PHE A 8 -5.74 19.24 6.31
CA PHE A 8 -7.13 19.04 5.89
C PHE A 8 -8.05 19.04 7.12
N GLN A 9 -9.26 19.57 6.98
CA GLN A 9 -10.28 19.55 8.03
C GLN A 9 -11.32 18.45 7.81
N THR A 10 -11.64 18.12 6.55
CA THR A 10 -12.62 17.09 6.18
C THR A 10 -12.04 16.05 5.23
N GLU A 11 -12.70 14.90 5.14
CA GLU A 11 -12.33 13.83 4.20
C GLU A 11 -12.49 14.30 2.75
N GLU A 12 -13.56 15.04 2.44
CA GLU A 12 -13.85 15.55 1.09
C GLU A 12 -12.76 16.51 0.60
N GLU A 13 -12.25 17.40 1.46
CA GLU A 13 -11.18 18.33 1.11
C GLU A 13 -9.90 17.58 0.70
N MET A 14 -9.59 16.49 1.40
CA MET A 14 -8.45 15.63 1.07
C MET A 14 -8.71 14.86 -0.24
N GLN A 15 -9.92 14.32 -0.41
CA GLN A 15 -10.31 13.59 -1.62
C GLN A 15 -10.20 14.48 -2.87
N ASP A 16 -10.68 15.72 -2.80
CA ASP A 16 -10.58 16.69 -3.89
C ASP A 16 -9.12 17.01 -4.25
N ALA A 17 -8.26 17.17 -3.25
CA ALA A 17 -6.84 17.42 -3.46
C ALA A 17 -6.13 16.20 -4.09
N ILE A 18 -6.49 14.99 -3.68
CA ILE A 18 -6.01 13.73 -4.26
C ILE A 18 -6.45 13.61 -5.72
N ASP A 19 -7.73 13.86 -6.01
CA ASP A 19 -8.27 13.77 -7.36
C ASP A 19 -7.67 14.84 -8.27
N LYS A 20 -7.42 16.04 -7.74
CA LYS A 20 -6.68 17.08 -8.46
C LYS A 20 -5.26 16.62 -8.82
N TYR A 21 -4.54 15.97 -7.89
CA TYR A 21 -3.22 15.41 -8.18
C TYR A 21 -3.30 14.36 -9.30
N PHE A 22 -4.15 13.33 -9.18
CA PHE A 22 -4.24 12.29 -10.21
C PHE A 22 -4.72 12.80 -11.58
N LYS A 23 -5.54 13.86 -11.62
CA LYS A 23 -5.91 14.54 -12.88
C LYS A 23 -4.76 15.33 -13.50
N SER A 24 -3.79 15.78 -12.70
CA SER A 24 -2.61 16.50 -13.16
C SER A 24 -1.49 15.59 -13.65
N VAL A 25 -1.57 14.29 -13.36
CA VAL A 25 -0.59 13.30 -13.81
C VAL A 25 -0.66 13.17 -15.33
N ASP A 26 0.50 13.29 -15.97
CA ASP A 26 0.65 12.94 -17.38
C ASP A 26 0.80 11.42 -17.52
N TRP A 27 -0.27 10.78 -18.02
CA TRP A 27 -0.30 9.34 -18.24
C TRP A 27 0.37 8.90 -19.54
N THR A 28 0.91 9.83 -20.33
CA THR A 28 1.64 9.48 -21.54
C THR A 28 2.98 8.83 -21.18
N PRO A 29 3.30 7.65 -21.74
CA PRO A 29 4.60 7.04 -21.50
C PRO A 29 5.71 7.91 -22.12
N SER A 30 6.66 8.33 -21.30
CA SER A 30 7.94 8.86 -21.79
C SER A 30 8.61 7.84 -22.72
N ARG A 31 9.44 8.30 -23.64
CA ARG A 31 10.14 7.44 -24.61
C ARG A 31 11.65 7.60 -24.48
N ASP A 32 12.39 6.53 -24.72
CA ASP A 32 13.85 6.55 -24.80
C ASP A 32 14.33 7.14 -26.14
N GLU A 33 15.65 7.18 -26.33
CA GLU A 33 16.29 7.72 -27.55
C GLU A 33 15.88 6.94 -28.82
N GLU A 34 15.52 5.66 -28.69
CA GLU A 34 14.99 4.83 -29.78
C GLU A 34 13.47 4.89 -29.93
N GLY A 35 12.80 5.76 -29.17
CA GLY A 35 11.35 5.96 -29.23
C GLY A 35 10.54 4.86 -28.53
N ARG A 36 11.16 3.95 -27.78
CA ARG A 36 10.46 2.90 -27.02
C ARG A 36 9.91 3.49 -25.72
N PRO A 37 8.70 3.11 -25.29
CA PRO A 37 8.10 3.65 -24.08
C PRO A 37 8.89 3.23 -22.83
N ILE A 38 9.37 4.21 -22.07
CA ILE A 38 9.96 4.06 -20.74
C ILE A 38 8.80 3.87 -19.74
N PRO A 39 8.61 2.65 -19.22
CA PRO A 39 7.50 2.36 -18.32
C PRO A 39 7.68 3.15 -17.01
N PHE A 40 6.57 3.66 -16.47
CA PHE A 40 6.47 4.29 -15.14
C PHE A 40 7.32 5.55 -14.89
N MET A 41 7.96 6.13 -15.91
CA MET A 41 8.72 7.38 -15.74
C MET A 41 7.82 8.54 -15.26
N ASN A 42 6.58 8.60 -15.76
CA ASN A 42 5.60 9.63 -15.38
C ASN A 42 4.52 9.06 -14.42
N ALA A 43 4.75 7.87 -13.86
CA ALA A 43 3.76 7.28 -12.97
C ALA A 43 3.68 8.05 -11.66
N PRO A 44 2.48 8.25 -11.10
CA PRO A 44 2.32 8.90 -9.80
C PRO A 44 3.05 8.11 -8.72
N THR A 45 3.67 8.82 -7.79
CA THR A 45 4.37 8.23 -6.65
C THR A 45 3.75 8.68 -5.33
N ILE A 46 3.92 7.89 -4.26
CA ILE A 46 3.44 8.28 -2.92
C ILE A 46 4.11 9.57 -2.45
N THR A 47 5.39 9.76 -2.79
CA THR A 47 6.12 10.97 -2.42
C THR A 47 5.52 12.20 -3.10
N GLU A 48 5.28 12.14 -4.41
CA GLU A 48 4.64 13.25 -5.14
C GLU A 48 3.21 13.50 -4.69
N LEU A 49 2.43 12.45 -4.42
CA LEU A 49 1.11 12.58 -3.81
C LEU A 49 1.20 13.35 -2.49
N ALA A 50 2.14 12.98 -1.61
CA ALA A 50 2.33 13.68 -0.34
C ALA A 50 2.70 15.16 -0.55
N LEU A 51 3.60 15.45 -1.49
CA LEU A 51 4.00 16.82 -1.84
C LEU A 51 2.83 17.62 -2.43
N ALA A 52 2.02 17.02 -3.30
CA ALA A 52 0.83 17.65 -3.90
C ALA A 52 -0.25 17.98 -2.86
N LEU A 53 -0.38 17.15 -1.83
CA LEU A 53 -1.22 17.41 -0.64
C LEU A 53 -0.58 18.42 0.34
N GLY A 54 0.60 18.94 -0.01
CA GLY A 54 1.34 19.96 0.72
C GLY A 54 2.13 19.43 1.91
N PHE A 55 2.25 18.11 2.10
CA PHE A 55 3.10 17.54 3.13
C PHE A 55 4.59 17.75 2.83
N ALA A 56 5.43 17.67 3.86
CA ALA A 56 6.88 17.82 3.69
C ALA A 56 7.55 16.51 3.25
N ASP A 57 6.93 15.37 3.55
CA ASP A 57 7.44 14.04 3.24
C ASP A 57 6.30 13.01 3.18
N ARG A 58 6.61 11.80 2.69
CA ARG A 58 5.67 10.68 2.67
C ARG A 58 5.24 10.18 4.05
N ARG A 59 6.06 10.38 5.09
CA ARG A 59 5.75 9.92 6.46
C ARG A 59 4.56 10.68 7.03
N SER A 60 4.49 11.97 6.74
CA SER A 60 3.38 12.85 7.10
C SER A 60 2.05 12.37 6.50
N LEU A 61 2.07 11.81 5.28
CA LEU A 61 0.89 11.18 4.68
C LEU A 61 0.48 9.91 5.46
N TYR A 62 1.45 9.07 5.84
CA TYR A 62 1.17 7.88 6.66
C TYR A 62 0.70 8.21 8.09
N ASP A 63 1.11 9.33 8.67
CA ASP A 63 0.56 9.79 9.95
C ASP A 63 -0.90 10.23 9.82
N TYR A 64 -1.32 10.65 8.62
CA TYR A 64 -2.73 10.90 8.32
C TYR A 64 -3.51 9.61 8.07
N LEU A 65 -2.88 8.61 7.45
CA LEU A 65 -3.47 7.28 7.24
C LEU A 65 -3.89 6.60 8.56
N LYS A 66 -3.25 6.94 9.68
CA LYS A 66 -3.59 6.44 11.02
C LYS A 66 -4.84 7.11 11.64
N LYS A 67 -5.42 8.11 10.99
CA LYS A 67 -6.60 8.84 11.47
C LYS A 67 -7.83 8.35 10.72
N ASP A 68 -8.79 7.79 11.44
CA ASP A 68 -10.00 7.15 10.87
C ASP A 68 -10.68 7.96 9.77
N VAL A 69 -10.79 9.28 9.95
CA VAL A 69 -11.44 10.20 8.99
C VAL A 69 -10.76 10.23 7.61
N TYR A 70 -9.45 9.94 7.52
CA TYR A 70 -8.70 9.98 6.26
C TYR A 70 -8.25 8.61 5.77
N THR A 71 -8.43 7.58 6.59
CA THR A 71 -7.93 6.22 6.33
C THR A 71 -8.40 5.70 4.97
N HIS A 72 -9.71 5.80 4.70
CA HIS A 72 -10.29 5.26 3.48
C HIS A 72 -9.77 5.97 2.23
N THR A 73 -9.84 7.30 2.21
CA THR A 73 -9.34 8.13 1.10
C THR A 73 -7.85 7.92 0.82
N ILE A 74 -7.00 7.84 1.84
CA ILE A 74 -5.55 7.62 1.63
C ILE A 74 -5.27 6.20 1.14
N LYS A 75 -5.93 5.17 1.69
CA LYS A 75 -5.80 3.79 1.20
C LYS A 75 -6.19 3.69 -0.28
N SER A 76 -7.32 4.27 -0.65
CA SER A 76 -7.78 4.30 -2.05
C SER A 76 -6.75 4.96 -2.97
N ALA A 77 -6.15 6.08 -2.55
CA ALA A 77 -5.10 6.75 -3.31
C ALA A 77 -3.82 5.90 -3.46
N ILE A 78 -3.38 5.24 -2.39
CA ILE A 78 -2.22 4.33 -2.43
C ILE A 78 -2.53 3.15 -3.36
N SER A 79 -3.71 2.54 -3.27
CA SER A 79 -4.08 1.40 -4.11
C SER A 79 -4.19 1.73 -5.59
N LYS A 80 -4.52 2.98 -5.96
CA LYS A 80 -4.39 3.44 -7.35
C LYS A 80 -2.94 3.33 -7.84
N ILE A 81 -1.96 3.70 -7.01
CA ILE A 81 -0.53 3.58 -7.32
C ILE A 81 -0.09 2.11 -7.31
N GLU A 82 -0.55 1.31 -6.35
CA GLU A 82 -0.31 -0.15 -6.30
C GLU A 82 -0.71 -0.83 -7.61
N SER A 83 -1.89 -0.48 -8.15
CA SER A 83 -2.39 -1.04 -9.41
C SER A 83 -1.45 -0.83 -10.61
N LEU A 84 -0.62 0.22 -10.58
CA LEU A 84 0.38 0.47 -11.61
C LEU A 84 1.54 -0.50 -11.49
N HIS A 85 2.00 -0.73 -10.25
CA HIS A 85 3.05 -1.69 -9.98
C HIS A 85 2.59 -3.12 -10.29
N GLU A 86 1.34 -3.47 -9.99
CA GLU A 86 0.71 -4.73 -10.39
C GLU A 86 0.66 -4.89 -11.92
N LYS A 87 0.20 -3.86 -12.64
CA LYS A 87 0.23 -3.88 -14.12
C LYS A 87 1.63 -4.11 -14.67
N ASN A 88 2.67 -3.58 -14.02
CA ASN A 88 4.06 -3.88 -14.42
C ASN A 88 4.38 -5.37 -14.27
N LEU A 89 3.96 -6.01 -13.16
CA LEU A 89 4.16 -7.45 -12.94
C LEU A 89 3.55 -8.27 -14.08
N ILE A 90 2.37 -7.87 -14.56
CA ILE A 90 1.63 -8.56 -15.62
C ILE A 90 2.24 -8.29 -17.01
N SER A 91 2.92 -7.15 -17.19
CA SER A 91 3.35 -6.66 -18.51
C SER A 91 4.45 -7.47 -19.21
N GLY A 92 5.04 -8.46 -18.54
CA GLY A 92 6.18 -9.24 -19.05
C GLY A 92 7.50 -8.47 -19.14
N ARG A 93 7.55 -7.24 -18.60
CA ARG A 93 8.77 -6.42 -18.51
C ARG A 93 9.51 -6.68 -17.19
N PRO A 94 10.80 -6.27 -17.07
CA PRO A 94 11.51 -6.34 -15.80
C PRO A 94 10.74 -5.63 -14.69
N SER A 95 10.43 -6.38 -13.63
CA SER A 95 9.49 -5.94 -12.59
C SER A 95 10.12 -5.82 -11.20
N THR A 96 11.44 -6.01 -11.08
CA THR A 96 12.17 -5.97 -9.80
C THR A 96 11.88 -4.70 -8.99
N GLY A 97 11.81 -3.53 -9.64
CA GLY A 97 11.44 -2.28 -8.98
C GLY A 97 10.01 -2.25 -8.45
N SER A 98 9.05 -2.80 -9.21
CA SER A 98 7.66 -2.93 -8.76
C SER A 98 7.51 -3.93 -7.62
N ILE A 99 8.23 -5.06 -7.67
CA ILE A 99 8.24 -6.04 -6.56
C ILE A 99 8.79 -5.39 -5.30
N PHE A 100 9.94 -4.71 -5.40
CA PHE A 100 10.51 -3.98 -4.26
C PHE A 100 9.53 -2.94 -3.71
N TRP A 101 8.88 -2.18 -4.58
CA TRP A 101 7.92 -1.17 -4.16
C TRP A 101 6.70 -1.78 -3.46
N LEU A 102 6.10 -2.83 -4.03
CA LEU A 102 4.94 -3.53 -3.46
C LEU A 102 5.26 -4.09 -2.07
N LYS A 103 6.46 -4.66 -1.90
CA LYS A 103 6.93 -5.11 -0.59
C LYS A 103 7.02 -3.98 0.43
N ASN A 104 7.48 -2.79 0.02
CA ASN A 104 7.54 -1.63 0.90
C ASN A 104 6.17 -1.07 1.32
N VAL A 105 5.09 -1.41 0.61
CA VAL A 105 3.71 -1.03 0.99
C VAL A 105 2.94 -2.18 1.65
N GLY A 106 3.64 -3.26 2.01
CA GLY A 106 3.08 -4.34 2.84
C GLY A 106 2.75 -5.64 2.11
N TRP A 107 3.10 -5.76 0.82
CA TRP A 107 3.00 -7.06 0.15
C TRP A 107 4.09 -7.99 0.66
N GLN A 108 3.74 -9.24 0.94
CA GLN A 108 4.67 -10.24 1.41
C GLN A 108 4.63 -11.44 0.46
N ASP A 109 5.80 -11.98 0.15
CA ASP A 109 5.87 -13.30 -0.48
C ASP A 109 5.53 -14.31 0.60
N LYS A 110 4.63 -15.25 0.32
CA LYS A 110 4.42 -16.37 1.23
C LYS A 110 5.62 -17.30 1.16
N THR A 111 6.14 -17.68 2.32
CA THR A 111 7.20 -18.69 2.42
C THR A 111 6.63 -20.06 2.81
N GLU A 112 7.27 -21.14 2.38
CA GLU A 112 6.87 -22.52 2.76
C GLU A 112 6.84 -22.74 4.29
N ALA A 113 7.61 -21.95 5.05
CA ALA A 113 7.62 -22.01 6.50
C ALA A 113 6.33 -21.43 7.12
N GLU A 114 5.80 -20.34 6.57
CA GLU A 114 4.53 -19.74 6.99
C GLU A 114 3.35 -20.66 6.65
N GLU A 115 3.38 -21.30 5.48
CA GLU A 115 2.35 -22.28 5.09
C GLU A 115 2.29 -23.47 6.06
N LYS A 116 3.46 -24.01 6.46
CA LYS A 116 3.53 -25.09 7.44
C LYS A 116 3.08 -24.64 8.83
N GLN A 117 3.37 -23.40 9.21
CA GLN A 117 2.97 -22.86 10.52
C GLN A 117 1.45 -22.66 10.61
N ASP A 118 0.83 -22.15 9.53
CA ASP A 118 -0.62 -22.04 9.41
C ASP A 118 -1.31 -23.42 9.45
N GLU A 119 -0.74 -24.41 8.76
CA GLU A 119 -1.24 -25.79 8.77
C GLU A 119 -1.16 -26.42 10.17
N ILE A 120 -0.02 -26.25 10.87
CA ILE A 120 0.15 -26.72 12.24
C ILE A 120 -0.88 -26.07 13.17
N TYR A 121 -1.08 -24.76 13.08
CA TYR A 121 -2.04 -24.05 13.91
C TYR A 121 -3.48 -24.56 13.68
N LEU A 122 -3.89 -24.72 12.42
CA LEU A 122 -5.22 -25.27 12.09
C LEU A 122 -5.40 -26.69 12.65
N ASN A 123 -4.37 -27.53 12.56
CA ASN A 123 -4.41 -28.90 13.09
C ASN A 123 -4.51 -28.93 14.62
N VAL A 124 -3.72 -28.11 15.31
CA VAL A 124 -3.76 -28.01 16.79
C VAL A 124 -5.11 -27.47 17.25
N LYS A 125 -5.65 -26.44 16.59
CA LYS A 125 -6.96 -25.88 16.91
C LYS A 125 -8.09 -26.92 16.74
N ALA A 126 -8.09 -27.63 15.62
CA ALA A 126 -9.08 -28.69 15.36
C ALA A 126 -9.01 -29.84 16.37
N LEU A 127 -7.82 -30.16 16.88
CA LEU A 127 -7.64 -31.14 17.96
C LEU A 127 -8.15 -30.60 19.30
N SER A 128 -7.86 -29.35 19.63
CA SER A 128 -8.34 -28.68 20.86
C SER A 128 -9.87 -28.67 20.93
N ASP A 129 -10.52 -28.30 19.82
CA ASP A 129 -11.97 -28.28 19.67
C ASP A 129 -12.58 -29.68 19.88
N ARG A 130 -11.95 -30.73 19.31
CA ARG A 130 -12.40 -32.13 19.49
C ARG A 130 -12.24 -32.64 20.91
N LEU A 131 -11.20 -32.20 21.61
CA LEU A 131 -10.91 -32.61 22.97
C LEU A 131 -11.68 -31.79 24.01
N GLY A 132 -12.42 -30.75 23.59
CA GLY A 132 -13.15 -29.86 24.49
C GLY A 132 -12.23 -29.05 25.41
N VAL A 133 -10.96 -28.89 25.02
CA VAL A 133 -9.97 -28.10 25.74
C VAL A 133 -10.00 -26.70 25.15
N SER A 134 -10.42 -25.70 25.93
CA SER A 134 -10.42 -24.30 25.53
C SER A 134 -9.04 -23.68 25.82
N ASP A 135 -8.02 -24.05 25.05
CA ASP A 135 -6.80 -23.25 25.05
C ASP A 135 -7.02 -22.02 24.15
N ASN A 136 -6.76 -20.82 24.69
CA ASN A 136 -6.65 -19.60 23.90
C ASN A 136 -5.37 -19.69 23.08
N ILE A 137 -5.39 -20.46 22.01
CA ILE A 137 -4.29 -20.50 21.05
C ILE A 137 -4.50 -19.28 20.15
N ASP A 138 -3.99 -18.13 20.56
CA ASP A 138 -3.99 -16.93 19.72
C ASP A 138 -2.82 -17.03 18.73
N TYR A 139 -3.16 -17.28 17.46
CA TYR A 139 -2.25 -17.10 16.34
C TYR A 139 -2.74 -15.91 15.52
N ASP A 140 -2.14 -14.74 15.76
CA ASP A 140 -2.27 -13.58 14.89
C ASP A 140 -1.25 -13.74 13.77
N GLY A 141 -1.68 -14.24 12.62
CA GLY A 141 -0.84 -14.43 11.42
C GLY A 141 -0.34 -13.11 10.80
N LYS A 142 -0.19 -12.05 11.59
CA LYS A 142 0.38 -10.76 11.23
C LYS A 142 1.67 -10.58 12.01
N ASN A 143 2.78 -10.92 11.38
CA ASN A 143 4.06 -10.35 11.78
C ASN A 143 3.97 -8.84 11.48
N GLU A 144 4.06 -8.03 12.55
CA GLU A 144 4.15 -6.55 12.52
C GLU A 144 5.09 -5.99 11.45
#